data_AF-A0A2T7SP05-F1
#
_entry.id   AF-A0A2T7SP05-F1
#
_cell.length_a   1.000
_cell.length_b   1.000
_cell.length_c   1.000
_cell.angle_alpha   90.00
_cell.angle_beta   90.00
_cell.angle_gamma   90.00
#
_symmetry.space_group_name_H-M   'P 1'
#
loop_
_entity.id
_entity.type
_entity.pdbx_description
1 polymer ?
#
loop_
_entity_poly.entity_id
_entity_poly.type
_entity_poly.pdbx_seq_one_letter_code
_entity_poly.pdbx_strand_id
1 'polypeptide(L)'
;MDVAVREVTVVPEQRDALTELVQQHVGIGKRWSTRDFSEIAVDPDSGWSPSKSLVGKIIAGNGYTITPPLVSALAAGLGLPREVVAAAAHFQVIGYAESELAGGAPAILIHRLDASLADAPKSRAVAERWDEEG
;
A
#
# COMPACT_ATOMS: atom_id res chain seq x y z
N MET A 1 24.39 -11.02 23.28
CA MET A 1 23.14 -10.46 23.86
C MET A 1 22.07 -10.71 22.80
N ASP A 2 20.98 -11.40 23.13
CA ASP A 2 19.94 -11.75 22.16
C ASP A 2 19.16 -10.50 21.74
N VAL A 3 19.19 -10.15 20.45
CA VAL A 3 18.40 -9.04 19.90
C VAL A 3 16.95 -9.53 19.82
N ALA A 4 16.14 -9.15 20.80
CA ALA A 4 14.72 -9.44 20.81
C ALA A 4 14.00 -8.47 19.87
N VAL A 5 13.65 -8.94 18.67
CA VAL A 5 12.77 -8.22 17.75
C VAL A 5 11.37 -8.18 18.36
N ARG A 6 10.90 -6.99 18.74
CA ARG A 6 9.48 -6.77 19.01
C ARG A 6 8.81 -6.31 17.73
N GLU A 7 7.80 -7.06 17.29
CA GLU A 7 6.94 -6.68 16.17
C GLU A 7 6.16 -5.41 16.56
N VAL A 8 6.54 -4.27 15.99
CA VAL A 8 5.76 -3.04 16.10
C VAL A 8 4.60 -3.14 15.11
N THR A 9 3.39 -2.88 15.61
CA THR A 9 2.16 -2.92 14.83
C THR A 9 2.27 -2.03 13.60
N VAL A 10 2.24 -2.63 12.41
CA VAL A 10 2.14 -1.89 11.15
C VAL A 10 0.87 -1.05 11.22
N VAL A 11 0.99 0.27 11.03
CA VAL A 11 -0.16 1.17 11.05
C VAL A 11 -1.09 0.71 9.91
N PRO A 12 -2.28 0.15 10.19
CA PRO A 12 -3.15 -0.41 9.16
C PRO A 12 -3.54 0.64 8.11
N GLU A 13 -3.63 1.90 8.55
CA GLU A 13 -4.03 3.08 7.78
C GLU A 13 -3.18 3.31 6.53
N GLN A 14 -1.89 2.93 6.51
CA GLN A 14 -1.04 3.09 5.32
C GLN A 14 -1.19 1.95 4.29
N ARG A 15 -1.63 0.76 4.72
CA ARG A 15 -1.80 -0.41 3.84
C ARG A 15 -3.04 -0.34 2.96
N ASP A 16 -3.93 0.60 3.25
CA ASP A 16 -5.22 0.76 2.58
C ASP A 16 -5.39 2.12 1.89
N ALA A 17 -4.32 2.87 1.63
CA ALA A 17 -4.43 4.22 1.06
C ALA A 17 -5.26 4.30 -0.24
N LEU A 18 -5.10 3.36 -1.17
CA LEU A 18 -5.93 3.30 -2.39
C LEU A 18 -7.33 2.77 -2.09
N THR A 19 -7.44 1.78 -1.20
CA THR A 19 -8.71 1.25 -0.70
C THR A 19 -9.59 2.38 -0.11
N GLU A 20 -9.05 3.18 0.81
CA GLU A 20 -9.72 4.29 1.49
C GLU A 20 -10.13 5.38 0.50
N LEU A 21 -9.24 5.75 -0.43
CA LEU A 21 -9.54 6.74 -1.46
C LEU A 21 -10.78 6.34 -2.29
N VAL A 22 -10.87 5.07 -2.65
CA VAL A 22 -12.02 4.54 -3.39
C VAL A 22 -13.27 4.48 -2.49
N GLN A 23 -13.15 4.05 -1.23
CA GLN A 23 -14.27 4.00 -0.28
C GLN A 23 -14.89 5.37 0.04
N GLN A 24 -14.12 6.45 -0.07
CA GLN A 24 -14.65 7.81 0.07
C GLN A 24 -15.72 8.13 -0.99
N HIS A 25 -15.66 7.48 -2.15
CA HIS A 25 -16.48 7.80 -3.33
C HIS A 25 -17.43 6.67 -3.73
N VAL A 26 -17.09 5.42 -3.42
CA VAL A 26 -17.75 4.22 -3.95
C VAL A 26 -18.22 3.32 -2.80
N GLY A 27 -19.48 2.90 -2.85
CA GLY A 27 -20.09 2.04 -1.83
C GLY A 27 -21.51 2.42 -1.46
N ILE A 28 -22.08 1.74 -0.46
CA ILE A 28 -23.45 2.02 0.02
C ILE A 28 -23.48 3.44 0.62
N GLY A 29 -24.42 4.26 0.14
CA GLY A 29 -24.57 5.65 0.60
C GLY A 29 -23.46 6.60 0.13
N LYS A 30 -22.64 6.19 -0.84
CA LYS A 30 -21.59 7.02 -1.46
C LYS A 30 -22.05 7.59 -2.79
N ARG A 31 -21.18 8.41 -3.42
CA ARG A 31 -21.43 9.03 -4.72
C ARG A 31 -21.77 8.00 -5.79
N TRP A 32 -21.08 6.86 -5.78
CA TRP A 32 -21.27 5.81 -6.77
C TRP A 32 -21.52 4.45 -6.12
N SER A 33 -22.40 3.66 -6.73
CA SER A 33 -22.44 2.22 -6.45
C SER A 33 -21.22 1.53 -7.11
N THR A 34 -20.87 0.32 -6.68
CA THR A 34 -19.79 -0.45 -7.32
C THR A 34 -20.06 -0.74 -8.79
N ARG A 35 -21.34 -0.86 -9.17
CA ARG A 35 -21.76 -1.07 -10.56
C ARG A 35 -21.54 0.20 -11.37
N ASP A 36 -22.13 1.31 -10.94
CA ASP A 36 -22.07 2.57 -11.69
C ASP A 36 -20.62 3.06 -11.80
N PHE A 37 -19.84 2.88 -10.74
CA PHE A 37 -18.43 3.20 -10.77
C PHE A 37 -17.65 2.37 -11.79
N SER A 38 -17.92 1.07 -11.90
CA SER A 38 -17.26 0.21 -12.90
C SER A 38 -17.58 0.60 -14.35
N GLU A 39 -18.71 1.27 -14.58
CA GLU A 39 -19.11 1.73 -15.92
C GLU A 39 -18.41 3.04 -16.31
N ILE A 40 -18.05 3.89 -15.34
CA ILE A 40 -17.37 5.18 -15.60
C ILE A 40 -15.85 5.13 -15.41
N ALA A 41 -15.33 4.17 -14.63
CA ALA A 41 -13.91 3.99 -14.40
C ALA A 41 -13.27 3.31 -15.61
N VAL A 42 -12.95 4.09 -16.64
CA VAL A 42 -12.36 3.60 -17.88
C VAL A 42 -10.99 4.23 -18.06
N ASP A 43 -9.97 3.39 -18.28
CA ASP A 43 -8.63 3.85 -18.64
C ASP A 43 -8.68 4.54 -20.02
N PRO A 44 -8.37 5.84 -20.11
CA PRO A 44 -8.52 6.59 -21.36
C PRO A 44 -7.60 6.08 -22.48
N ASP A 45 -6.48 5.46 -22.15
CA ASP A 45 -5.50 5.00 -23.12
C ASP A 45 -5.87 3.63 -23.72
N SER A 46 -6.35 2.70 -22.89
CA SER A 46 -6.62 1.31 -23.30
C SER A 46 -8.10 0.97 -23.45
N GLY A 47 -9.01 1.81 -22.94
CA GLY A 47 -10.44 1.50 -22.83
C GLY A 47 -10.75 0.42 -21.78
N TRP A 48 -9.76 -0.03 -21.01
CA TRP A 48 -9.93 -1.04 -19.97
C TRP A 48 -10.74 -0.49 -18.79
N SER A 49 -11.64 -1.30 -18.23
CA SER A 49 -12.38 -0.95 -17.01
C SER A 49 -12.32 -2.06 -15.97
N PRO A 50 -12.30 -1.73 -14.66
CA PRO A 50 -12.34 -2.72 -13.62
C PRO A 50 -13.74 -3.31 -13.54
N SER A 51 -13.84 -4.63 -13.47
CA SER A 51 -15.13 -5.29 -13.24
C SER A 51 -15.76 -4.84 -11.91
N LYS A 52 -17.10 -4.85 -11.82
CA LYS A 52 -17.84 -4.65 -10.57
C LYS A 52 -17.28 -5.47 -9.40
N SER A 53 -16.90 -6.72 -9.65
CA SER A 53 -16.33 -7.62 -8.64
C SER A 53 -14.95 -7.16 -8.18
N LEU A 54 -14.12 -6.63 -9.09
CA LEU A 54 -12.82 -6.06 -8.73
C LEU A 54 -12.99 -4.78 -7.89
N VAL A 55 -13.91 -3.88 -8.29
CA VAL A 55 -14.26 -2.71 -7.48
C VAL A 55 -14.76 -3.12 -6.09
N GLY A 56 -15.59 -4.16 -6.02
CA GLY A 56 -16.05 -4.76 -4.77
C GLY A 56 -14.91 -5.29 -3.89
N LYS A 57 -13.88 -5.91 -4.47
CA LYS A 57 -12.69 -6.35 -3.72
C LYS A 57 -11.90 -5.18 -3.18
N ILE A 58 -11.71 -4.13 -3.98
CA ILE A 58 -10.98 -2.92 -3.59
C ILE A 58 -11.66 -2.29 -2.37
N ILE A 59 -12.96 -1.99 -2.44
CA ILE A 59 -13.66 -1.36 -1.31
C ILE A 59 -13.78 -2.27 -0.08
N ALA A 60 -13.61 -3.58 -0.23
CA ALA A 60 -13.61 -4.51 0.88
C ALA A 60 -12.22 -4.70 1.52
N GLY A 61 -11.17 -4.05 0.99
CA GLY A 61 -9.79 -4.25 1.44
C GLY A 61 -9.25 -5.65 1.15
N ASN A 62 -9.86 -6.38 0.22
CA ASN A 62 -9.40 -7.71 -0.17
C ASN A 62 -8.17 -7.61 -1.07
N GLY A 63 -7.37 -8.68 -1.18
CA GLY A 63 -6.22 -8.69 -2.09
C GLY A 63 -6.61 -8.46 -3.56
N TYR A 64 -5.92 -7.52 -4.21
CA TYR A 64 -6.01 -7.25 -5.65
C TYR A 64 -4.65 -6.80 -6.21
N THR A 65 -4.47 -6.97 -7.52
CA THR A 65 -3.26 -6.53 -8.21
C THR A 65 -3.41 -5.07 -8.64
N ILE A 66 -2.46 -4.23 -8.25
CA ILE A 66 -2.35 -2.87 -8.74
C ILE A 66 -1.65 -2.89 -10.09
N THR A 67 -2.30 -2.31 -11.11
CA THR A 67 -1.77 -2.21 -12.47
C THR A 67 -1.89 -0.77 -12.98
N PRO A 68 -1.07 -0.35 -13.96
CA PRO A 68 -1.20 0.99 -14.54
C PRO A 68 -2.60 1.28 -15.12
N PRO A 69 -3.25 0.36 -15.87
CA PRO A 69 -4.64 0.57 -16.33
C PRO A 69 -5.63 0.73 -15.17
N LEU A 70 -5.45 -0.02 -14.07
CA LEU A 70 -6.30 0.14 -12.88
C LEU A 70 -6.17 1.55 -12.30
N VAL A 71 -4.94 2.04 -12.10
CA VAL A 71 -4.70 3.39 -11.56
C VAL A 71 -5.31 4.47 -12.46
N SER A 72 -5.12 4.37 -13.77
CA SER A 72 -5.69 5.32 -14.74
C SER A 72 -7.22 5.28 -14.75
N ALA A 73 -7.83 4.09 -14.76
CA ALA A 73 -9.28 3.92 -14.72
C ALA A 73 -9.90 4.46 -13.43
N LEU A 74 -9.26 4.22 -12.28
CA LEU A 74 -9.70 4.77 -10.99
C LEU A 74 -9.60 6.30 -10.98
N ALA A 75 -8.52 6.87 -11.49
CA ALA A 75 -8.37 8.33 -11.60
C ALA A 75 -9.49 8.95 -12.46
N ALA A 76 -9.77 8.36 -13.62
CA ALA A 76 -10.86 8.78 -14.50
C ALA A 76 -12.24 8.69 -13.81
N GLY A 77 -12.55 7.55 -13.19
CA GLY A 77 -13.84 7.33 -12.52
C GLY A 77 -14.05 8.21 -11.28
N LEU A 78 -12.97 8.51 -10.54
CA LEU A 78 -13.00 9.39 -9.37
C LEU A 78 -13.00 10.88 -9.76
N GLY A 79 -12.59 11.21 -10.99
CA GLY A 79 -12.37 12.60 -11.41
C GLY A 79 -11.18 13.24 -10.68
N LEU A 80 -10.14 12.45 -10.37
CA LEU A 80 -8.94 12.89 -9.67
C LEU A 80 -7.72 12.86 -10.59
N PRO A 81 -6.67 13.67 -10.31
CA PRO A 81 -5.41 13.55 -11.02
C PRO A 81 -4.81 12.15 -10.85
N ARG A 82 -4.26 11.59 -11.94
CA ARG A 82 -3.66 10.25 -11.94
C ARG A 82 -2.54 10.13 -10.93
N GLU A 83 -1.79 11.20 -10.71
CA GLU A 83 -0.67 11.28 -9.77
C GLU A 83 -1.12 11.06 -8.32
N VAL A 84 -2.31 11.56 -7.96
CA VAL A 84 -2.88 11.40 -6.61
C VAL A 84 -3.24 9.93 -6.38
N VAL A 85 -3.92 9.31 -7.34
CA VAL A 85 -4.30 7.89 -7.26
C VAL A 85 -3.06 6.99 -7.33
N ALA A 86 -2.07 7.35 -8.15
CA ALA A 86 -0.80 6.64 -8.25
C ALA A 86 -0.01 6.72 -6.94
N ALA A 87 0.01 7.87 -6.25
CA ALA A 87 0.63 8.00 -4.94
C ALA A 87 -0.03 7.08 -3.90
N ALA A 88 -1.37 7.07 -3.84
CA ALA A 88 -2.12 6.16 -2.96
C ALA A 88 -1.83 4.68 -3.27
N ALA A 89 -1.82 4.33 -4.55
CA ALA A 89 -1.46 2.99 -5.01
C ALA A 89 -0.01 2.63 -4.65
N HIS A 90 0.92 3.59 -4.76
CA HIS A 90 2.32 3.41 -4.43
C HIS A 90 2.54 3.19 -2.94
N PHE A 91 1.83 3.92 -2.06
CA PHE A 91 1.85 3.67 -0.63
C PHE A 91 1.36 2.25 -0.29
N GLN A 92 0.31 1.79 -0.98
CA GLN A 92 -0.24 0.45 -0.80
C GLN A 92 0.68 -0.68 -1.32
N VAL A 93 1.48 -0.43 -2.37
CA VAL A 93 2.44 -1.42 -2.92
C VAL A 93 3.78 -1.42 -2.20
N ILE A 94 4.36 -0.24 -1.97
CA ILE A 94 5.69 -0.12 -1.37
C ILE A 94 5.66 -0.39 0.12
N GLY A 95 4.57 -0.02 0.81
CA GLY A 95 4.39 0.00 2.26
C GLY A 95 5.66 -0.28 3.04
N TYR A 96 6.35 0.78 3.45
CA TYR A 96 7.46 0.63 4.35
C TYR A 96 6.91 0.22 5.72
N ALA A 97 7.37 -0.92 6.22
CA ALA A 97 7.16 -1.27 7.62
C ALA A 97 8.34 -0.70 8.43
N GLU A 98 8.01 0.13 9.42
CA GLU A 98 8.98 0.61 10.41
C GLU A 98 9.12 -0.44 11.50
N SER A 99 10.35 -0.82 11.82
CA SER A 99 10.66 -1.69 12.95
C SER A 99 11.75 -1.04 13.79
N GLU A 100 11.47 -0.79 15.06
CA GLU A 100 12.45 -0.29 16.01
C GLU A 100 13.31 -1.47 16.50
N LEU A 101 14.62 -1.38 16.34
CA LEU A 101 15.56 -2.37 16.88
C LEU A 101 15.74 -2.09 18.37
N ALA A 102 15.24 -2.99 19.24
CA ALA A 102 15.45 -2.87 20.67
C ALA A 102 16.80 -3.48 21.08
N GLY A 103 17.69 -2.62 21.61
CA GLY A 103 19.01 -2.96 22.14
C GLY A 103 20.11 -2.22 21.37
N GLY A 104 20.57 -1.08 21.90
CA GLY A 104 21.50 -0.17 21.22
C GLY A 104 20.89 1.22 20.99
N ALA A 105 21.60 2.11 20.30
CA ALA A 105 21.10 3.45 19.96
C ALA A 105 19.80 3.37 19.13
N PRO A 106 18.82 4.25 19.34
CA PRO A 106 17.51 4.14 18.69
C PRO A 106 17.66 4.26 17.16
N ALA A 107 17.51 3.13 16.47
CA ALA A 107 17.58 3.03 15.02
C ALA A 107 16.24 2.53 14.47
N ILE A 108 15.69 3.26 13.51
CA ILE A 108 14.47 2.89 12.78
C ILE A 108 14.89 2.09 11.54
N LEU A 109 14.51 0.82 11.48
CA LEU A 109 14.69 -0.01 10.29
C LEU A 109 13.47 0.10 9.38
N ILE A 110 13.68 0.63 8.18
CA ILE A 110 12.67 0.73 7.13
C ILE A 110 12.86 -0.43 6.15
N HIS A 111 11.84 -1.29 5.98
CA HIS A 111 11.89 -2.42 5.03
C HIS A 111 10.66 -2.50 4.11
N ARG A 112 10.82 -3.12 2.94
CA ARG A 112 9.73 -3.39 1.98
C ARG A 112 8.87 -4.57 2.44
N LEU A 113 7.55 -4.49 2.23
CA LEU A 113 6.55 -5.53 2.57
C LEU A 113 6.81 -6.93 1.99
N ASP A 114 7.52 -7.03 0.87
CA ASP A 114 7.84 -8.30 0.21
C ASP A 114 9.25 -8.83 0.55
N ALA A 115 10.00 -8.11 1.39
CA ALA A 115 11.29 -8.57 1.89
C ALA A 115 11.06 -9.45 3.13
N SER A 116 11.24 -10.76 2.97
CA SER A 116 11.44 -11.66 4.10
C SER A 116 12.64 -11.19 4.92
N LEU A 117 12.46 -10.93 6.22
CA LEU A 117 13.57 -10.63 7.14
C LEU A 117 14.61 -11.76 7.21
N ALA A 118 14.24 -12.98 6.78
CA ALA A 118 15.18 -14.10 6.65
C ALA A 118 16.22 -13.88 5.52
N ASP A 119 15.94 -13.00 4.56
CA ASP A 119 16.77 -12.74 3.37
C ASP A 119 17.58 -11.43 3.45
N ALA A 120 17.69 -10.81 4.63
CA ALA A 120 18.38 -9.52 4.81
C ALA A 120 19.69 -9.60 5.65
N PRO A 121 20.65 -10.48 5.35
CA PRO A 121 21.90 -10.60 6.13
C PRO A 121 22.76 -9.34 6.07
N LYS A 122 22.65 -8.53 5.00
CA LYS A 122 23.37 -7.25 4.89
C LYS A 122 22.84 -6.18 5.85
N SER A 123 21.53 -6.16 6.11
CA SER A 123 20.93 -5.18 7.02
C SER A 123 21.32 -5.46 8.47
N ARG A 124 21.42 -6.74 8.85
CA ARG A 124 21.93 -7.16 10.17
C ARG A 124 23.39 -6.74 10.37
N ALA A 125 24.24 -6.96 9.37
CA ALA A 125 25.65 -6.60 9.43
C ALA A 125 25.90 -5.08 9.55
N VAL A 126 25.01 -4.24 9.00
CA VAL A 126 25.09 -2.78 9.15
C VAL A 126 24.67 -2.33 10.55
N ALA A 127 23.63 -2.95 11.12
CA ALA A 127 23.20 -2.67 12.50
C ALA A 127 24.27 -3.08 13.51
N GLU A 128 24.86 -4.28 13.36
CA GLU A 128 25.94 -4.77 14.22
C GLU A 128 27.18 -3.87 14.16
N ARG A 129 27.54 -3.38 12.97
CA ARG A 129 28.68 -2.46 12.81
C ARG A 129 28.48 -1.13 13.54
N TRP A 130 27.27 -0.61 13.56
CA TRP A 130 26.97 0.68 14.19
C TRP A 130 26.91 0.57 15.71
N ASP A 131 26.55 -0.59 16.26
CA ASP A 131 26.64 -0.87 17.70
C ASP A 131 28.10 -1.01 18.19
N GLU A 132 29.04 -1.41 17.33
CA GLU A 132 30.46 -1.52 17.67
C GLU A 132 31.20 -0.15 17.67
N GLU A 133 30.63 0.85 17.01
CA GLU A 133 31.21 2.20 16.87
C GLU A 133 30.67 3.22 17.91
N GLY A 134 29.70 2.83 18.76
CA GLY A 134 29.11 3.65 19.84
C GLY A 134 29.63 3.33 21.23
#